data_AF-A0A1Y1ZUX2-F1
#
_entry.id   AF-A0A1Y1ZUX2-F1
#
_cell.length_a   1.000
_cell.length_b   1.000
_cell.length_c   1.000
_cell.angle_alpha   90.00
_cell.angle_beta   90.00
_cell.angle_gamma   90.00
#
_symmetry.space_group_name_H-M   'P 1'
#
loop_
_entity.id
_entity.type
_entity.pdbx_description
1 polymer ?
#
loop_
_entity_poly.entity_id
_entity_poly.type
_entity_poly.pdbx_seq_one_letter_code
_entity_poly.pdbx_strand_id
1 'polypeptide(L)'
;MLFFHSIAILFVLFHKSLGEVRTSFKILNYTGSGCPEGTISSSINLDTTALAQSFDRFPLYLGPGTIIRDHYKNCTLYANISFSEPNWQLYVNPRSMDVRGYFPMDVGTSLRVQSKYDWAGSNKMATNTFTVQGPLRDTFIRYHVDNATDNVVVSPCGGGILRTRYDAAATTTTSHPGGFDPDDPEPGIEFWTFLTSLQLSRCPT
;
A
#
# COMPACT_ATOMS: atom_id res chain seq x y z
N MET A 1 13.58 -36.69 52.67
CA MET A 1 12.84 -36.27 51.46
C MET A 1 12.33 -34.85 51.75
N LEU A 2 13.15 -33.81 51.60
CA LEU A 2 13.35 -33.00 50.38
C LEU A 2 12.03 -32.51 49.73
N PHE A 3 11.70 -31.24 50.05
CA PHE A 3 11.10 -30.15 49.26
C PHE A 3 10.10 -30.48 48.13
N PHE A 4 8.97 -29.76 48.09
CA PHE A 4 8.73 -28.65 47.14
C PHE A 4 7.39 -27.94 47.44
N HIS A 5 7.48 -26.68 47.89
CA HIS A 5 6.36 -25.73 47.86
C HIS A 5 6.13 -25.32 46.39
N SER A 6 4.93 -25.52 45.86
CA SER A 6 4.53 -24.96 44.57
C SER A 6 3.68 -23.73 44.81
N ILE A 7 4.35 -22.57 44.92
CA ILE A 7 3.70 -21.26 44.83
C ILE A 7 3.47 -21.04 43.33
N ALA A 8 2.22 -21.21 42.89
CA ALA A 8 1.79 -20.76 41.58
C ALA A 8 1.85 -19.22 41.57
N ILE A 9 2.96 -18.67 41.09
CA ILE A 9 3.09 -17.25 40.77
C ILE A 9 2.14 -17.00 39.61
N LEU A 10 0.95 -16.49 39.93
CA LEU A 10 0.04 -15.89 38.96
C LEU A 10 0.74 -14.64 38.41
N PHE A 11 1.55 -14.81 37.36
CA PHE A 11 1.94 -13.71 36.48
C PHE A 11 0.67 -13.24 35.78
N VAL A 12 -0.11 -12.41 36.47
CA VAL A 12 -1.02 -11.49 35.81
C VAL A 12 -0.11 -10.59 34.99
N LEU A 13 0.05 -10.93 33.72
CA LEU A 13 0.52 -9.99 32.71
C LEU A 13 -0.45 -8.83 32.79
N PHE A 14 -0.06 -7.79 33.52
CA PHE A 14 -0.54 -6.44 33.31
C PHE A 14 -0.19 -6.12 31.86
N HIS A 15 -1.07 -6.51 30.95
CA HIS A 15 -1.22 -5.84 29.67
C HIS A 15 -1.71 -4.44 30.06
N LYS A 16 -0.80 -3.58 30.49
CA LYS A 16 -1.05 -2.14 30.50
C LYS A 16 -1.37 -1.84 29.05
N SER A 17 -2.65 -1.77 28.70
CA SER A 17 -3.06 -1.01 27.54
C SER A 17 -2.57 0.39 27.83
N LEU A 18 -1.41 0.76 27.27
CA LEU A 18 -1.17 2.15 26.89
C LEU A 18 -2.50 2.63 26.35
N GLY A 19 -3.08 3.67 26.95
CA GLY A 19 -4.40 4.17 26.56
C GLY A 19 -4.47 4.17 25.04
N GLU A 20 -5.27 3.25 24.49
CA GLU A 20 -5.18 2.88 23.09
C GLU A 20 -5.63 4.12 22.31
N VAL A 21 -4.70 4.78 21.62
CA VAL A 21 -5.05 5.92 20.76
C VAL A 21 -6.00 5.37 19.73
N ARG A 22 -7.29 5.69 19.82
CA ARG A 22 -8.26 5.16 18.87
C ARG A 22 -8.14 5.95 17.59
N THR A 23 -7.95 5.26 16.47
CA THR A 23 -7.94 5.88 15.15
C THR A 23 -9.26 5.60 14.45
N SER A 24 -9.83 6.65 13.86
CA SER A 24 -10.93 6.55 12.90
C SER A 24 -10.35 6.70 11.50
N PHE A 25 -10.72 5.77 10.62
CA PHE A 25 -10.31 5.72 9.22
C PHE A 25 -11.54 5.63 8.33
N LYS A 26 -11.66 6.54 7.36
CA LYS A 26 -12.77 6.56 6.41
C LYS A 26 -12.28 6.94 5.02
N ILE A 27 -12.52 6.08 4.04
CA ILE A 27 -12.36 6.46 2.63
C ILE A 27 -13.45 7.49 2.30
N LEU A 28 -13.04 8.66 1.82
CA LEU A 28 -13.92 9.74 1.40
C LEU A 28 -14.27 9.61 -0.08
N ASN A 29 -13.27 9.30 -0.90
CA ASN A 29 -13.41 9.18 -2.35
C ASN A 29 -12.23 8.39 -2.93
N TYR A 30 -12.42 7.78 -4.10
CA TYR A 30 -11.34 7.26 -4.94
C TYR A 30 -11.67 7.46 -6.41
N THR A 31 -10.65 7.71 -7.23
CA THR A 31 -10.80 7.99 -8.67
C THR A 31 -9.61 7.46 -9.45
N GLY A 32 -9.85 6.90 -10.63
CA GLY A 32 -8.78 6.47 -11.54
C GLY A 32 -9.19 5.28 -12.40
N SER A 33 -8.38 4.97 -13.42
CA SER A 33 -8.65 3.85 -14.34
C SER A 33 -8.27 2.48 -13.77
N GLY A 34 -7.46 2.45 -12.71
CA GLY A 34 -6.95 1.24 -12.05
C GLY A 34 -7.75 0.81 -10.83
N CYS A 35 -8.83 1.50 -10.50
CA CYS A 35 -9.68 1.13 -9.37
C CYS A 35 -11.16 1.36 -9.68
N PRO A 36 -11.78 0.39 -10.39
CA PRO A 36 -13.22 0.39 -10.63
C PRO A 36 -14.02 0.50 -9.32
N GLU A 37 -15.28 0.91 -9.42
CA GLU A 37 -16.14 1.01 -8.24
C GLU A 37 -16.30 -0.34 -7.54
N GLY A 38 -16.21 -0.34 -6.21
CA GLY A 38 -16.38 -1.53 -5.39
C GLY A 38 -15.20 -2.51 -5.40
N THR A 39 -14.05 -2.16 -6.01
CA THR A 39 -12.88 -3.06 -6.07
C THR A 39 -11.75 -2.64 -5.14
N ILE A 40 -11.97 -1.66 -4.26
CA ILE A 40 -10.95 -1.19 -3.31
C ILE A 40 -11.35 -1.60 -1.90
N SER A 41 -10.39 -2.17 -1.18
CA SER A 41 -10.44 -2.29 0.27
C SER A 41 -9.24 -1.56 0.89
N SER A 42 -9.50 -0.74 1.92
CA SER A 42 -8.44 -0.02 2.62
C SER A 42 -8.73 0.05 4.12
N SER A 43 -7.68 -0.16 4.92
CA SER A 43 -7.76 -0.14 6.37
C SER A 43 -6.45 0.36 6.97
N ILE A 44 -6.54 0.89 8.19
CA ILE A 44 -5.38 1.17 9.04
C ILE A 44 -5.37 0.19 10.20
N ASN A 45 -4.18 -0.31 10.55
CA ASN A 45 -3.97 -1.10 11.75
C ASN A 45 -2.89 -0.42 12.60
N LEU A 46 -3.24 -0.07 13.83
CA LEU A 46 -2.31 0.60 14.76
C LEU A 46 -1.38 -0.37 15.47
N ASP A 47 -1.79 -1.62 15.69
CA ASP A 47 -0.94 -2.66 16.30
C ASP A 47 0.26 -2.96 15.41
N THR A 48 0.02 -3.03 14.10
CA THR A 48 1.07 -3.22 13.10
C THR A 48 1.57 -1.91 12.50
N THR A 49 1.02 -0.77 12.95
CA THR A 49 1.32 0.57 12.41
C THR A 49 1.36 0.59 10.88
N ALA A 50 0.32 0.09 10.21
CA ALA A 50 0.32 -0.09 8.76
C ALA A 50 -0.97 0.40 8.11
N LEU A 51 -0.82 1.00 6.94
CA LEU A 51 -1.90 1.26 5.98
C LEU A 51 -1.92 0.11 4.99
N ALA A 52 -3.01 -0.67 5.01
CA ALA A 52 -3.26 -1.72 4.04
C ALA A 52 -4.25 -1.21 2.98
N GLN A 53 -3.87 -1.28 1.71
CA GLN A 53 -4.73 -0.94 0.58
C GLN A 53 -4.67 -2.06 -0.45
N SER A 54 -5.82 -2.49 -0.94
CA SER A 54 -5.92 -3.60 -1.87
C SER A 54 -6.92 -3.30 -2.98
N PHE A 55 -6.66 -3.90 -4.13
CA PHE A 55 -7.43 -3.77 -5.35
C PHE A 55 -7.82 -5.17 -5.82
N ASP A 56 -9.11 -5.46 -5.82
CA ASP A 56 -9.67 -6.73 -6.32
C ASP A 56 -9.57 -6.83 -7.84
N ARG A 57 -9.40 -5.70 -8.51
CA ARG A 57 -9.20 -5.58 -9.95
C ARG A 57 -8.22 -4.46 -10.24
N PHE A 58 -7.15 -4.79 -10.93
CA PHE A 58 -6.18 -3.81 -11.42
C PHE A 58 -5.86 -4.09 -12.91
N PRO A 59 -6.70 -3.60 -13.86
CA PRO A 59 -6.75 -4.08 -15.25
C PRO A 59 -5.62 -3.58 -16.15
N LEU A 60 -4.38 -3.77 -15.74
CA LEU A 60 -3.21 -3.46 -16.55
C LEU A 60 -2.97 -4.60 -17.54
N TYR A 61 -2.89 -4.30 -18.83
CA TYR A 61 -2.69 -5.32 -19.85
C TYR A 61 -1.76 -4.80 -20.93
N LEU A 62 -0.80 -5.63 -21.34
CA LEU A 62 0.14 -5.33 -22.40
C LEU A 62 0.20 -6.54 -23.33
N GLY A 63 -0.21 -6.36 -24.59
CA GLY A 63 -0.33 -7.44 -25.55
C GLY A 63 -0.91 -6.97 -26.89
N PRO A 64 -1.16 -7.88 -27.84
CA PRO A 64 -1.69 -7.53 -29.16
C PRO A 64 -3.05 -6.82 -29.06
N GLY A 65 -3.26 -5.79 -29.88
CA GLY A 65 -4.52 -5.05 -29.96
C GLY A 65 -4.81 -4.09 -28.79
N THR A 66 -3.87 -3.91 -27.87
CA THR A 66 -4.00 -2.97 -26.74
C THR A 66 -3.71 -1.53 -27.12
N ILE A 67 -4.32 -0.59 -26.41
CA ILE A 67 -4.04 0.85 -26.52
C ILE A 67 -3.20 1.35 -25.34
N ILE A 68 -2.65 2.56 -25.44
CA ILE A 68 -1.82 3.19 -24.39
C ILE A 68 -2.50 3.17 -23.01
N ARG A 69 -3.84 3.31 -22.97
CA ARG A 69 -4.61 3.28 -21.72
C ARG A 69 -4.61 1.91 -21.04
N ASP A 70 -4.35 0.83 -21.76
CA ASP A 70 -4.26 -0.52 -21.19
C ASP A 70 -2.91 -0.75 -20.52
N HIS A 71 -1.87 -0.06 -21.03
CA HIS A 71 -0.50 -0.12 -20.52
C HIS A 71 -0.28 0.76 -19.29
N TYR A 72 -1.26 1.58 -18.91
CA TYR A 72 -1.15 2.49 -17.78
C TYR A 72 -2.44 2.60 -16.98
N LYS A 73 -2.36 2.31 -15.69
CA LYS A 73 -3.47 2.41 -14.74
C LYS A 73 -3.08 3.26 -13.55
N ASN A 74 -4.05 4.00 -13.02
CA ASN A 74 -3.85 4.75 -11.79
C ASN A 74 -5.06 4.67 -10.86
N CYS A 75 -4.82 4.90 -9.58
CA CYS A 75 -5.87 5.13 -8.60
C CYS A 75 -5.42 6.20 -7.62
N THR A 76 -6.28 7.18 -7.34
CA THR A 76 -6.08 8.16 -6.28
C THR A 76 -7.17 7.98 -5.23
N LEU A 77 -6.77 7.77 -3.98
CA LEU A 77 -7.64 7.60 -2.83
C LEU A 77 -7.50 8.80 -1.90
N TYR A 78 -8.61 9.18 -1.29
CA TYR A 78 -8.69 10.20 -0.26
C TYR A 78 -9.26 9.54 1.00
N ALA A 79 -8.48 9.46 2.06
CA ALA A 79 -8.88 8.88 3.33
C ALA A 79 -8.80 9.91 4.45
N ASN A 80 -9.88 10.08 5.20
CA ASN A 80 -9.85 10.84 6.44
C ASN A 80 -9.34 9.95 7.57
N ILE A 81 -8.31 10.43 8.27
CA ILE A 81 -7.71 9.76 9.41
C ILE A 81 -7.81 10.71 10.59
N SER A 82 -8.30 10.24 11.73
CA SER A 82 -8.43 11.05 12.95
C SER A 82 -8.13 10.23 14.19
N PHE A 83 -7.73 10.91 15.27
CA PHE A 83 -7.35 10.29 16.54
C PHE A 83 -8.29 10.70 17.66
N SER A 84 -8.47 9.83 18.66
CA SER A 84 -9.27 10.14 19.86
C SER A 84 -8.69 11.30 20.69
N GLU A 85 -7.39 11.52 20.60
CA GLU A 85 -6.67 12.62 21.24
C GLU A 85 -6.05 13.54 20.17
N PRO A 86 -6.21 14.88 20.28
CA PRO A 86 -5.81 15.80 19.22
C PRO A 86 -4.30 16.03 19.10
N ASN A 87 -3.50 15.58 20.07
CA ASN A 87 -2.05 15.80 20.10
C ASN A 87 -1.25 14.67 19.44
N TRP A 88 -1.90 13.84 18.63
CA TRP A 88 -1.26 12.79 17.84
C TRP A 88 -1.21 13.18 16.37
N GLN A 89 -0.16 12.70 15.70
CA GLN A 89 0.07 12.84 14.27
C GLN A 89 0.65 11.54 13.71
N LEU A 90 0.48 11.37 12.40
CA LEU A 90 0.88 10.16 11.68
C LEU A 90 1.91 10.49 10.62
N TYR A 91 3.01 9.75 10.66
CA TYR A 91 4.05 9.75 9.66
C TYR A 91 3.79 8.60 8.69
N VAL A 92 3.89 8.88 7.39
CA VAL A 92 3.81 7.87 6.33
C VAL A 92 5.20 7.67 5.76
N ASN A 93 5.73 6.45 5.87
CA ASN A 93 7.05 6.11 5.37
C ASN A 93 6.93 5.22 4.12
N PRO A 94 7.11 5.77 2.91
CA PRO A 94 6.99 4.99 1.67
C PRO A 94 8.14 3.99 1.46
N ARG A 95 9.26 4.09 2.20
CA ARG A 95 10.40 3.16 2.06
C ARG A 95 10.06 1.78 2.63
N SER A 96 9.24 1.75 3.67
CA SER A 96 8.77 0.51 4.30
C SER A 96 7.41 0.11 3.72
N MET A 97 7.29 0.16 2.40
CA MET A 97 6.12 -0.33 1.69
C MET A 97 6.41 -1.71 1.12
N ASP A 98 5.48 -2.63 1.31
CA ASP A 98 5.50 -3.94 0.68
C ASP A 98 4.37 -4.01 -0.34
N VAL A 99 4.69 -4.47 -1.54
CA VAL A 99 3.73 -4.57 -2.64
C VAL A 99 3.71 -5.99 -3.19
N ARG A 100 2.50 -6.50 -3.38
CA ARG A 100 2.24 -7.75 -4.07
C ARG A 100 1.23 -7.50 -5.18
N GLY A 101 1.46 -8.10 -6.32
CA GLY A 101 0.53 -8.05 -7.44
C GLY A 101 0.79 -9.18 -8.42
N TYR A 102 -0.04 -9.25 -9.44
CA TYR A 102 0.13 -10.14 -10.57
C TYR A 102 0.12 -9.30 -11.86
N PHE A 103 1.08 -9.56 -12.73
CA PHE A 103 1.13 -8.98 -14.08
C PHE A 103 2.02 -9.87 -14.95
N PRO A 104 1.46 -10.62 -15.91
CA PRO A 104 2.25 -11.50 -16.76
C PRO A 104 3.11 -10.65 -17.69
N MET A 105 4.40 -10.95 -17.74
CA MET A 105 5.41 -10.20 -18.49
C MET A 105 6.27 -11.15 -19.29
N ASP A 106 6.42 -10.86 -20.58
CA ASP A 106 7.40 -11.53 -21.42
C ASP A 106 8.80 -10.92 -21.29
N VAL A 107 9.77 -11.59 -21.91
CA VAL A 107 11.12 -11.04 -22.08
C VAL A 107 11.05 -9.65 -22.73
N GLY A 108 11.79 -8.69 -22.16
CA GLY A 108 11.81 -7.31 -22.64
C GLY A 108 10.64 -6.45 -22.16
N THR A 109 9.73 -6.99 -21.35
CA THR A 109 8.67 -6.23 -20.70
C THR A 109 9.10 -5.78 -19.31
N SER A 110 8.73 -4.56 -18.93
CA SER A 110 8.96 -4.00 -17.60
C SER A 110 7.70 -3.36 -17.06
N LEU A 111 7.41 -3.61 -15.79
CA LEU A 111 6.35 -2.98 -15.03
C LEU A 111 6.95 -1.97 -14.05
N ARG A 112 6.61 -0.69 -14.21
CA ARG A 112 6.93 0.37 -13.26
C ARG A 112 5.72 0.67 -12.40
N VAL A 113 5.87 0.60 -11.08
CA VAL A 113 4.83 0.97 -10.11
C VAL A 113 5.34 2.11 -9.25
N GLN A 114 4.51 3.13 -9.09
CA GLN A 114 4.78 4.31 -8.30
C GLN A 114 3.65 4.54 -7.30
N SER A 115 4.00 4.85 -6.06
CA SER A 115 3.06 5.31 -5.04
C SER A 115 3.43 6.71 -4.58
N LYS A 116 2.43 7.54 -4.28
CA LYS A 116 2.59 8.90 -3.78
C LYS A 116 1.68 9.12 -2.58
N TYR A 117 2.21 9.81 -1.58
CA TYR A 117 1.50 10.14 -0.35
C TYR A 117 1.66 11.61 -0.05
N ASP A 118 0.56 12.28 0.24
CA ASP A 118 0.54 13.65 0.75
C ASP A 118 -0.69 13.91 1.61
N TRP A 119 -0.57 14.86 2.52
CA TRP A 119 -1.68 15.28 3.37
C TRP A 119 -2.31 16.55 2.81
N ALA A 120 -3.63 16.64 2.82
CA ALA A 120 -4.33 17.84 2.37
C ALA A 120 -3.83 19.09 3.13
N GLY A 121 -3.49 20.14 2.38
CA GLY A 121 -2.90 21.37 2.93
C GLY A 121 -1.38 21.33 3.12
N SER A 122 -0.73 20.17 2.95
CA SER A 122 0.74 20.05 2.94
C SER A 122 1.31 20.35 1.56
N ASN A 123 2.50 20.96 1.51
CA ASN A 123 3.30 21.08 0.29
C ASN A 123 4.34 19.94 0.14
N LYS A 124 4.39 19.03 1.11
CA LYS A 124 5.30 17.87 1.09
C LYS A 124 4.60 16.66 0.49
N MET A 125 5.34 15.92 -0.33
CA MET A 125 4.92 14.66 -0.92
C MET A 125 6.03 13.63 -0.76
N ALA A 126 5.64 12.43 -0.39
CA ALA A 126 6.48 11.25 -0.37
C ALA A 126 6.20 10.44 -1.63
N THR A 127 7.22 9.91 -2.28
CA THR A 127 7.06 9.10 -3.50
C THR A 127 7.90 7.83 -3.39
N ASN A 128 7.30 6.71 -3.77
CA ASN A 128 8.00 5.47 -3.99
C ASN A 128 7.95 5.09 -5.46
N THR A 129 8.99 4.48 -6.00
CA THR A 129 8.89 3.76 -7.26
C THR A 129 9.72 2.49 -7.24
N PHE A 130 9.19 1.43 -7.83
CA PHE A 130 9.92 0.22 -8.14
C PHE A 130 9.60 -0.26 -9.55
N THR A 131 10.49 -1.11 -10.06
CA THR A 131 10.32 -1.75 -11.36
C THR A 131 10.45 -3.26 -11.21
N VAL A 132 9.58 -3.99 -11.89
CA VAL A 132 9.65 -5.44 -12.07
C VAL A 132 10.00 -5.69 -13.52
N GLN A 133 11.01 -6.53 -13.76
CA GLN A 133 11.43 -6.91 -15.10
C GLN A 133 10.90 -8.31 -15.40
N GLY A 134 10.42 -8.51 -16.62
CA GLY A 134 10.10 -9.83 -17.15
C GLY A 134 11.36 -10.63 -17.51
N PRO A 135 11.22 -11.92 -17.86
CA PRO A 135 9.95 -12.65 -17.91
C PRO A 135 9.43 -13.02 -16.53
N LEU A 136 8.12 -12.90 -16.32
CA LEU A 136 7.43 -13.28 -15.09
C LEU A 136 5.99 -13.68 -15.43
N ARG A 137 5.61 -14.92 -15.14
CA ARG A 137 4.22 -15.42 -15.27
C ARG A 137 3.70 -15.89 -13.91
N ASP A 138 3.94 -15.08 -12.89
CA ASP A 138 3.53 -15.35 -11.50
C ASP A 138 3.35 -14.00 -10.76
N THR A 139 2.87 -14.06 -9.53
CA THR A 139 2.86 -12.95 -8.59
C THR A 139 4.26 -12.38 -8.37
N PHE A 140 4.37 -11.06 -8.37
CA PHE A 140 5.55 -10.37 -7.88
C PHE A 140 5.33 -9.92 -6.44
N ILE A 141 6.42 -9.94 -5.66
CA ILE A 141 6.49 -9.30 -4.35
C ILE A 141 7.69 -8.35 -4.36
N ARG A 142 7.49 -7.16 -3.79
CA ARG A 142 8.55 -6.20 -3.51
C ARG A 142 8.43 -5.78 -2.06
N TYR A 143 9.47 -6.10 -1.30
CA TYR A 143 9.63 -5.64 0.08
C TYR A 143 10.46 -4.37 0.08
N HIS A 144 10.18 -3.47 1.01
CA HIS A 144 11.06 -2.33 1.34
C HIS A 144 11.67 -1.64 0.11
N VAL A 145 10.76 -1.22 -0.78
CA VAL A 145 11.01 -0.77 -2.16
C VAL A 145 12.18 0.20 -2.37
N ASP A 146 12.98 -0.10 -3.39
CA ASP A 146 14.35 0.37 -3.60
C ASP A 146 14.51 1.89 -3.87
N ASN A 147 13.59 2.51 -4.63
CA ASN A 147 13.68 3.92 -5.02
C ASN A 147 12.59 4.76 -4.35
N ALA A 148 12.59 4.77 -3.01
CA ALA A 148 11.80 5.69 -2.21
C ALA A 148 12.52 7.02 -2.02
N THR A 149 11.80 8.14 -2.11
CA THR A 149 12.30 9.40 -1.55
C THR A 149 12.54 9.24 -0.04
N ASP A 150 13.58 9.86 0.51
CA ASP A 150 13.75 10.00 1.98
C ASP A 150 12.65 10.86 2.65
N ASN A 151 11.74 11.41 1.85
CA ASN A 151 10.62 12.20 2.34
C ASN A 151 9.63 11.30 3.10
N VAL A 152 9.53 11.57 4.39
CA VAL A 152 8.39 11.16 5.22
C VAL A 152 7.39 12.30 5.23
N VAL A 153 6.11 12.00 4.97
CA VAL A 153 5.03 12.99 5.10
C VAL A 153 4.30 12.80 6.42
N VAL A 154 4.00 13.90 7.09
CA VAL A 154 3.36 13.92 8.40
C VAL A 154 1.99 14.57 8.32
N SER A 155 1.02 14.01 9.02
CA SER A 155 -0.32 14.59 9.16
C SER A 155 -0.29 15.86 10.01
N PRO A 156 -1.29 16.74 9.89
CA PRO A 156 -1.61 17.68 10.97
C PRO A 156 -1.88 16.94 12.29
N CYS A 157 -1.77 17.67 13.39
CA CYS A 157 -2.22 17.20 14.70
C CYS A 157 -3.72 16.89 14.69
N GLY A 158 -4.11 15.77 15.31
CA GLY A 158 -5.47 15.26 15.32
C GLY A 158 -5.85 14.48 14.05
N GLY A 159 -4.95 14.44 13.06
CA GLY A 159 -5.14 13.75 11.79
C GLY A 159 -5.56 14.69 10.67
N GLY A 160 -5.99 14.11 9.54
CA GLY A 160 -6.35 14.86 8.35
C GLY A 160 -6.72 13.96 7.18
N ILE A 161 -6.75 14.55 5.99
CA ILE A 161 -7.03 13.81 4.75
C ILE A 161 -5.70 13.39 4.12
N LEU A 162 -5.46 12.08 4.09
CA LEU A 162 -4.36 11.47 3.34
C LEU A 162 -4.81 11.25 1.90
N ARG A 163 -4.05 11.78 0.95
CA ARG A 163 -4.15 11.42 -0.46
C ARG A 163 -3.10 10.36 -0.77
N THR A 164 -3.54 9.18 -1.20
CA THR A 164 -2.67 8.13 -1.73
C THR A 164 -2.90 7.98 -3.22
N ARG A 165 -1.83 7.98 -4.03
CA ARG A 165 -1.94 7.69 -5.46
C ARG A 165 -1.05 6.52 -5.84
N TYR A 166 -1.61 5.56 -6.56
CA TYR A 166 -0.89 4.47 -7.22
C TYR A 166 -0.92 4.67 -8.73
N ASP A 167 0.23 4.52 -9.37
CA ASP A 167 0.44 4.60 -10.81
C ASP A 167 1.19 3.33 -11.23
N ALA A 168 0.67 2.59 -12.21
CA ALA A 168 1.35 1.43 -12.79
C ALA A 168 1.43 1.60 -14.31
N ALA A 169 2.63 1.41 -14.86
CA ALA A 169 2.91 1.54 -16.28
C ALA A 169 3.72 0.32 -16.74
N ALA A 170 3.23 -0.38 -17.75
CA ALA A 170 3.95 -1.45 -18.42
C ALA A 170 4.53 -0.93 -19.75
N THR A 171 5.77 -1.32 -20.04
CA THR A 171 6.43 -1.03 -21.33
C THR A 171 7.11 -2.28 -21.83
N THR A 172 7.28 -2.38 -23.14
CA THR A 172 7.96 -3.52 -23.75
C THR A 172 8.89 -3.09 -24.88
N THR A 173 10.01 -3.80 -25.02
CA THR A 173 10.94 -3.63 -26.16
C THR A 173 10.70 -4.66 -27.26
N THR A 174 9.87 -5.68 -27.03
CA THR A 174 9.49 -6.63 -28.08
C THR A 174 8.47 -6.01 -29.03
N SER A 175 8.64 -6.24 -30.34
CA SER A 175 7.67 -5.86 -31.36
C SER A 175 6.40 -6.71 -31.32
N HIS A 176 6.44 -7.84 -30.62
CA HIS A 176 5.34 -8.77 -30.43
C HIS A 176 5.28 -9.16 -28.94
N PRO A 177 4.74 -8.29 -28.06
CA PRO A 177 4.41 -8.73 -26.72
C PRO A 177 3.40 -9.88 -26.82
N GLY A 178 3.64 -10.93 -26.06
CA GLY A 178 2.67 -11.99 -25.88
C GLY A 178 1.37 -11.42 -25.31
N GLY A 179 0.27 -12.05 -25.69
CA GLY A 179 -1.03 -11.70 -25.15
C GLY A 179 -1.32 -12.47 -23.86
N PHE A 180 -2.58 -12.42 -23.47
CA PHE A 180 -3.14 -13.30 -22.46
C PHE A 180 -2.86 -14.77 -22.79
N ASP A 181 -2.32 -15.49 -21.81
CA ASP A 181 -2.19 -16.94 -21.82
C ASP A 181 -3.32 -17.53 -20.96
N PRO A 182 -4.09 -18.51 -21.43
CA PRO A 182 -5.16 -19.14 -20.65
C PRO A 182 -4.72 -19.73 -19.29
N ASP A 183 -3.43 -20.01 -19.12
CA ASP A 183 -2.88 -20.46 -17.84
C ASP A 183 -2.64 -19.31 -16.83
N ASP A 184 -2.65 -18.05 -17.29
CA ASP A 184 -2.56 -16.86 -16.46
C ASP A 184 -3.96 -16.44 -15.93
N PRO A 185 -4.05 -15.70 -14.80
CA PRO A 185 -5.26 -14.98 -14.41
C PRO A 185 -5.77 -14.08 -15.54
N GLU A 186 -7.09 -14.05 -15.72
CA GLU A 186 -7.72 -13.22 -16.75
C GLU A 186 -7.37 -11.72 -16.54
N PRO A 187 -7.03 -10.99 -17.62
CA PRO A 187 -6.69 -9.58 -17.52
C PRO A 187 -7.85 -8.79 -16.91
N GLY A 188 -7.57 -8.05 -15.84
CA GLY A 188 -8.56 -7.23 -15.15
C GLY A 188 -9.18 -7.84 -13.90
N ILE A 189 -8.81 -9.06 -13.51
CA ILE A 189 -9.19 -9.65 -12.21
C ILE A 189 -7.97 -9.87 -11.29
N GLU A 190 -6.85 -9.21 -11.57
CA GLU A 190 -5.64 -9.33 -10.78
C GLU A 190 -5.77 -8.59 -9.44
N PHE A 191 -5.42 -9.31 -8.37
CA PHE A 191 -5.41 -8.78 -7.02
C PHE A 191 -4.07 -8.12 -6.69
N TRP A 192 -4.11 -6.89 -6.22
CA TRP A 192 -2.92 -6.13 -5.80
C TRP A 192 -3.06 -5.67 -4.37
N THR A 193 -1.98 -5.73 -3.60
CA THR A 193 -1.92 -5.23 -2.21
C THR A 193 -0.72 -4.34 -2.00
N PHE A 194 -0.94 -3.25 -1.27
CA PHE A 194 0.05 -2.30 -0.82
C PHE A 194 -0.05 -2.21 0.69
N LEU A 195 1.03 -2.57 1.37
CA LEU A 195 1.16 -2.47 2.82
C LEU A 195 2.21 -1.41 3.13
N THR A 196 1.78 -0.23 3.57
CA THR A 196 2.68 0.90 3.84
C THR A 196 2.85 1.09 5.33
N SER A 197 4.09 1.13 5.82
CA SER A 197 4.33 1.45 7.23
C SER A 197 3.95 2.89 7.55
N LEU A 198 3.37 3.01 8.74
CA LEU A 198 3.00 4.25 9.39
C LEU A 198 3.79 4.36 10.70
N GLN A 199 3.88 5.56 11.23
CA GLN A 199 4.39 5.78 12.57
C GLN A 199 3.54 6.83 13.28
N LEU A 200 2.97 6.43 14.41
CA LEU A 200 2.21 7.31 15.28
C LEU A 200 3.17 8.05 16.23
N SER A 201 3.01 9.36 16.38
CA SER A 201 3.83 10.17 17.28
C SER A 201 3.03 11.32 17.87
N ARG A 202 3.49 11.83 19.01
CA ARG A 202 2.94 13.06 19.58
C ARG A 202 3.31 14.25 18.71
N CYS A 203 2.45 15.25 18.73
CA CYS A 203 2.72 16.55 18.14
C CYS A 203 3.88 17.25 18.85
N PRO A 204 4.66 18.07 18.13
CA PRO A 204 5.63 18.96 18.75
C PRO A 204 4.90 19.89 19.73
N THR A 205 5.54 20.16 20.88
CA THR A 205 5.08 21.15 21.87
C THR A 205 5.35 22.57 21.42
#